data_AF-A0AAP2K1X7-F1
#
_entry.id   AF-A0AAP2K1X7-F1
#
_cell.length_a   1.000
_cell.length_b   1.000
_cell.length_c   1.000
_cell.angle_alpha   90.00
_cell.angle_beta   90.00
_cell.angle_gamma   90.00
#
_symmetry.space_group_name_H-M   'P 1'
#
loop_
_entity.id
_entity.type
_entity.pdbx_description
1 polymer ?
#
loop_
_entity_poly.entity_id
_entity_poly.type
_entity_poly.pdbx_seq_one_letter_code
_entity_poly.pdbx_strand_id
1 'polypeptide(L)'
;MGSYGDLKGNYLTLKYKFNEQVAITQNYEQSINSLHELDTKHTQELTNAKAEIDKLRIAAERNPEWVYIKASCPKGESNSTSGLDDAIPARPTDSAIRDYWLLRERIAETEQMIKGLQEYINSQCITG
;
A
#
# COMPACT_ATOMS: atom_id res chain seq x y z
N MET A 1 28.57 -63.11 7.97
CA MET A 1 27.80 -62.76 6.76
C MET A 1 26.57 -61.95 7.21
N GLY A 2 26.64 -60.62 7.15
CA GLY A 2 25.52 -59.72 7.51
C GLY A 2 25.60 -58.34 6.84
N SER A 3 26.68 -58.04 6.12
CA SER A 3 27.06 -56.65 5.80
C SER A 3 26.33 -56.02 4.59
N TYR A 4 25.91 -56.82 3.58
CA TYR A 4 25.36 -56.26 2.34
C TYR A 4 23.87 -55.91 2.43
N GLY A 5 23.08 -56.73 3.14
CA GLY A 5 21.65 -56.47 3.35
C GLY A 5 21.40 -55.20 4.15
N ASP A 6 22.16 -55.02 5.23
CA ASP A 6 22.11 -53.84 6.09
C ASP A 6 22.52 -52.57 5.35
N LEU A 7 23.59 -52.63 4.53
CA LEU A 7 24.04 -51.49 3.71
C LEU A 7 22.97 -51.07 2.69
N LYS A 8 22.32 -52.04 2.03
CA LYS A 8 21.24 -51.77 1.08
C LYS A 8 20.02 -51.14 1.77
N GLY A 9 19.65 -51.61 2.96
CA GLY A 9 18.58 -51.03 3.76
C GLY A 9 18.88 -49.59 4.19
N ASN A 10 20.11 -49.34 4.66
CA ASN A 10 20.56 -48.00 5.04
C ASN A 10 20.57 -47.04 3.84
N TYR A 11 21.02 -47.49 2.67
CA TYR A 11 20.99 -46.70 1.44
C TYR A 11 19.56 -46.33 1.02
N LEU A 12 18.63 -47.29 1.05
CA LEU A 12 17.22 -47.03 0.71
C LEU A 12 16.59 -46.02 1.69
N THR A 13 16.90 -46.14 2.98
CA THR A 13 16.43 -45.21 4.01
C THR A 13 17.00 -43.82 3.80
N LEU A 14 18.30 -43.71 3.53
CA LEU A 14 18.96 -42.44 3.25
C LEU A 14 18.39 -41.78 1.99
N LYS A 15 18.16 -42.56 0.93
CA LYS A 15 17.56 -42.07 -0.32
C LYS A 15 16.13 -41.57 -0.11
N TYR A 16 15.34 -42.27 0.69
CA TYR A 16 13.98 -41.83 1.06
C TYR A 16 14.04 -40.48 1.81
N LYS A 17 14.84 -40.39 2.87
CA LYS A 17 14.98 -39.16 3.66
C LYS A 17 15.52 -37.99 2.83
N PHE A 18 16.45 -38.27 1.92
CA PHE A 18 16.97 -37.26 1.00
C PHE A 18 15.86 -36.72 0.08
N ASN A 19 15.08 -37.61 -0.54
CA ASN A 19 13.98 -37.18 -1.40
C ASN A 19 12.89 -36.43 -0.63
N GLU A 20 12.58 -36.86 0.59
CA GLU A 20 11.65 -36.16 1.49
C GLU A 20 12.13 -34.74 1.81
N GLN A 21 13.42 -34.59 2.15
CA GLN A 21 14.02 -33.29 2.42
C GLN A 21 14.02 -32.39 1.18
N VAL A 22 14.30 -32.94 -0.01
CA VAL A 22 14.24 -32.19 -1.27
C VAL A 22 12.82 -31.64 -1.51
N ALA A 23 11.78 -32.46 -1.29
CA ALA A 23 10.39 -32.03 -1.45
C ALA A 23 10.01 -30.93 -0.46
N ILE A 24 10.44 -31.04 0.80
CA ILE A 24 10.22 -30.02 1.83
C ILE A 24 10.89 -28.69 1.44
N THR A 25 12.16 -28.73 1.02
CA THR A 25 12.88 -27.52 0.59
C THR A 25 12.20 -26.85 -0.60
N GLN A 26 11.76 -27.63 -1.59
CA GLN A 26 11.03 -27.10 -2.74
C GLN A 26 9.72 -26.39 -2.35
N ASN A 27 8.96 -26.97 -1.40
CA ASN A 27 7.74 -26.34 -0.91
C ASN A 27 8.04 -25.02 -0.18
N TYR A 28 9.09 -24.99 0.64
CA TYR A 28 9.52 -23.75 1.29
C TYR A 28 9.95 -22.67 0.28
N GLU A 29 10.71 -23.04 -0.75
CA GLU A 29 11.10 -22.12 -1.82
C GLU A 29 9.88 -21.53 -2.53
N GLN A 30 8.87 -22.36 -2.86
CA GLN A 30 7.62 -21.90 -3.47
C GLN A 30 6.88 -20.91 -2.57
N SER A 31 6.77 -21.22 -1.28
CA SER A 31 6.10 -20.35 -0.31
C SER A 31 6.81 -19.01 -0.18
N ILE A 32 8.14 -19.01 -0.05
CA ILE A 32 8.95 -17.78 0.05
C ILE A 32 8.79 -16.92 -1.19
N ASN A 33 8.82 -17.52 -2.39
CA ASN A 33 8.65 -16.77 -3.64
C ASN A 33 7.27 -16.13 -3.71
N SER A 34 6.22 -16.86 -3.35
CA SER A 34 4.85 -16.33 -3.36
C SER A 34 4.67 -15.17 -2.38
N LEU A 35 5.26 -15.25 -1.18
CA LEU A 35 5.27 -14.15 -0.22
C LEU A 35 6.03 -12.93 -0.73
N HIS A 36 7.19 -13.15 -1.36
CA HIS A 36 7.99 -12.07 -1.92
C HIS A 36 7.28 -11.35 -3.07
N GLU A 37 6.59 -12.09 -3.93
CA GLU A 37 5.77 -11.52 -5.01
C GLU A 37 4.64 -10.62 -4.46
N LEU A 38 3.96 -11.10 -3.42
CA LEU A 38 2.90 -10.34 -2.76
C LEU A 38 3.43 -9.04 -2.13
N ASP A 39 4.53 -9.12 -1.38
CA ASP A 39 5.16 -7.96 -0.76
C ASP A 39 5.64 -6.94 -1.81
N THR A 40 6.27 -7.42 -2.88
CA THR A 40 6.74 -6.59 -4.00
C THR A 40 5.57 -5.86 -4.65
N LYS A 41 4.46 -6.55 -4.91
CA LYS A 41 3.26 -5.98 -5.54
C LYS A 41 2.70 -4.83 -4.71
N HIS A 42 2.41 -5.06 -3.43
CA HIS A 42 1.77 -4.03 -2.59
C HIS A 42 2.72 -2.86 -2.27
N THR A 43 4.02 -3.13 -2.14
CA THR A 43 5.04 -2.07 -2.00
C THR A 43 5.11 -1.19 -3.25
N GLN A 44 5.05 -1.80 -4.44
CA GLN A 44 5.04 -1.04 -5.70
C GLN A 44 3.76 -0.22 -5.85
N GLU A 45 2.59 -0.79 -5.55
CA GLU A 45 1.32 -0.06 -5.59
C GLU A 45 1.30 1.12 -4.61
N LEU A 46 1.84 0.93 -3.39
CA LEU A 46 1.98 2.00 -2.41
C LEU A 46 2.90 3.12 -2.92
N THR A 47 4.04 2.75 -3.50
CA THR A 47 5.00 3.71 -4.07
C THR A 47 4.36 4.52 -5.19
N ASN A 48 3.62 3.87 -6.08
CA ASN A 48 2.89 4.54 -7.16
C ASN A 48 1.82 5.50 -6.62
N ALA A 49 1.06 5.08 -5.60
CA ALA A 49 0.04 5.91 -4.97
C ALA A 49 0.65 7.16 -4.29
N LYS A 50 1.77 6.99 -3.56
CA LYS A 50 2.49 8.11 -2.95
C LYS A 50 3.03 9.08 -4.01
N ALA A 51 3.54 8.57 -5.14
CA ALA A 51 3.98 9.41 -6.25
C ALA A 51 2.85 10.23 -6.89
N GLU A 52 1.67 9.63 -7.10
CA GLU A 52 0.53 10.38 -7.63
C GLU A 52 0.00 11.42 -6.63
N ILE A 53 0.01 11.11 -5.33
CA ILE A 53 -0.34 12.08 -4.27
C ILE A 53 0.62 13.28 -4.30
N ASP A 54 1.93 13.05 -4.39
CA ASP A 54 2.91 14.14 -4.45
C ASP A 54 2.76 15.00 -5.71
N LYS A 55 2.51 14.36 -6.85
CA LYS A 55 2.22 15.07 -8.10
C LYS A 55 0.96 15.94 -7.98
N LEU A 56 -0.11 15.43 -7.39
CA LEU A 56 -1.35 16.19 -7.14
C LEU A 56 -1.12 17.35 -6.16
N ARG A 57 -0.29 17.14 -5.14
CA ARG A 57 0.12 18.19 -4.19
C ARG A 57 0.84 19.33 -4.90
N ILE A 58 1.83 19.01 -5.72
CA ILE A 58 2.58 20.01 -6.51
C ILE A 58 1.65 20.75 -7.49
N ALA A 59 0.74 20.04 -8.15
CA ALA A 59 -0.22 20.65 -9.08
C ALA A 59 -1.16 21.62 -8.35
N ALA A 60 -1.69 21.23 -7.19
CA ALA A 60 -2.57 22.06 -6.37
C ALA A 60 -1.86 23.34 -5.86
N GLU A 61 -0.57 23.26 -5.55
CA GLU A 61 0.24 24.41 -5.11
C GLU A 61 0.59 25.37 -6.26
N ARG A 62 0.93 24.85 -7.45
CA ARG A 62 1.47 25.66 -8.56
C ARG A 62 0.42 26.19 -9.51
N ASN A 63 -0.65 25.45 -9.74
CA ASN A 63 -1.71 25.81 -10.66
C ASN A 63 -3.03 25.24 -10.15
N PRO A 64 -3.60 25.82 -9.07
CA PRO A 64 -4.90 25.38 -8.61
C PRO A 64 -5.87 25.52 -9.79
N GLU A 65 -6.50 24.42 -10.23
CA GLU A 65 -7.62 24.54 -11.14
C GLU A 65 -8.74 25.26 -10.38
N TRP A 66 -9.11 26.45 -10.85
CA TRP A 66 -10.13 27.24 -10.18
C TRP A 66 -11.49 26.65 -10.50
N VAL A 67 -12.07 25.98 -9.50
CA VAL A 67 -13.48 25.60 -9.55
C VAL A 67 -14.30 26.80 -9.11
N TYR A 68 -15.10 27.35 -10.01
CA TYR A 68 -16.03 28.43 -9.66
C TYR A 68 -17.19 27.86 -8.85
N ILE A 69 -17.21 28.15 -7.55
CA ILE A 69 -18.32 27.79 -6.67
C ILE A 69 -19.29 28.96 -6.62
N LYS A 70 -20.49 28.76 -7.17
CA LYS A 70 -21.58 29.73 -7.03
C LYS A 70 -22.16 29.66 -5.62
N ALA A 71 -21.58 30.41 -4.70
CA ALA A 71 -22.15 30.58 -3.36
C ALA A 71 -23.24 31.67 -3.37
N SER A 72 -24.39 31.39 -2.77
CA SER A 72 -25.41 32.41 -2.46
C SER A 72 -25.33 32.71 -0.97
N CYS A 73 -24.78 33.88 -0.62
CA CYS A 73 -24.78 34.35 0.76
C CYS A 73 -26.05 35.17 1.05
N PRO A 74 -26.77 34.93 2.15
CA PRO A 74 -27.90 35.77 2.54
C PRO A 74 -27.42 37.21 2.80
N LYS A 75 -28.18 38.19 2.28
CA LYS A 75 -27.89 39.62 2.47
C LYS A 75 -28.24 40.01 3.92
N GLY A 76 -27.25 40.35 4.74
CA GLY A 76 -27.49 41.04 5.99
C GLY A 76 -28.02 42.46 5.76
N GLU A 77 -28.78 43.01 6.73
CA GLU A 77 -29.27 44.40 6.70
C GLU A 77 -28.10 45.38 6.52
N SER A 78 -28.17 46.22 5.48
CA SER A 78 -27.05 47.01 4.98
C SER A 78 -26.89 48.32 5.77
N ASN A 79 -25.76 48.45 6.48
CA ASN A 79 -25.14 49.75 6.73
C ASN A 79 -24.03 49.98 5.69
N SER A 80 -23.86 51.23 5.26
CA SER A 80 -22.90 51.70 4.24
C SER A 80 -21.53 50.99 4.32
N THR A 81 -21.11 50.33 3.24
CA THR A 81 -19.82 49.64 3.16
C THR A 81 -18.69 50.65 2.98
N SER A 82 -17.82 50.80 3.98
CA SER A 82 -16.45 51.32 3.75
C SER A 82 -15.75 50.39 2.75
N GLY A 83 -14.99 50.95 1.81
CA GLY A 83 -14.44 50.26 0.63
C GLY A 83 -13.86 48.87 0.90
N LEU A 84 -14.04 47.97 -0.07
CA LEU A 84 -13.45 46.63 -0.05
C LEU A 84 -11.92 46.75 0.00
N ASP A 85 -11.34 46.36 1.13
CA ASP A 85 -9.90 46.14 1.24
C ASP A 85 -9.51 44.93 0.37
N ASP A 86 -8.29 44.93 -0.17
CA ASP A 86 -7.76 43.84 -1.00
C ASP A 86 -7.42 42.65 -0.08
N ALA A 87 -8.46 41.97 0.40
CA ALA A 87 -8.32 40.83 1.28
C ALA A 87 -7.71 39.63 0.52
N ILE A 88 -6.84 38.89 1.19
CA ILE A 88 -6.27 37.65 0.66
C ILE A 88 -7.43 36.72 0.27
N PRO A 89 -7.37 36.06 -0.91
CA PRO A 89 -8.40 35.11 -1.33
C PRO A 89 -8.70 34.08 -0.24
N ALA A 90 -9.98 33.79 -0.03
CA ALA A 90 -10.39 32.77 0.93
C ALA A 90 -9.75 31.41 0.57
N ARG A 91 -8.77 30.98 1.38
CA ARG A 91 -8.07 29.70 1.22
C ARG A 91 -7.97 28.95 2.55
N PRO A 92 -7.90 27.60 2.54
CA PRO A 92 -7.60 26.84 3.75
C PRO A 92 -6.28 27.27 4.39
N THR A 93 -6.17 27.09 5.70
CA THR A 93 -4.90 27.37 6.40
C THR A 93 -3.81 26.42 5.94
N ASP A 94 -2.55 26.85 6.01
CA ASP A 94 -1.41 26.00 5.61
C ASP A 94 -1.35 24.70 6.42
N SER A 95 -1.82 24.71 7.67
CA SER A 95 -1.98 23.50 8.48
C SER A 95 -3.01 22.53 7.90
N ALA A 96 -4.20 23.03 7.55
CA ALA A 96 -5.26 22.19 6.97
C ALA A 96 -4.82 21.57 5.64
N ILE A 97 -4.07 22.30 4.82
CA ILE A 97 -3.50 21.79 3.55
C ILE A 97 -2.51 20.65 3.84
N ARG A 98 -1.56 20.85 4.76
CA ARG A 98 -0.58 19.81 5.14
C ARG A 98 -1.25 18.56 5.71
N ASP A 99 -2.19 18.75 6.63
CA ASP A 99 -2.87 17.65 7.31
C ASP A 99 -3.71 16.83 6.32
N TYR A 100 -4.33 17.49 5.33
CA TYR A 100 -5.05 16.82 4.25
C TYR A 100 -4.13 15.91 3.42
N TRP A 101 -2.96 16.38 3.00
CA TRP A 101 -2.02 15.57 2.21
C TRP A 101 -1.45 14.41 3.02
N LEU A 102 -1.09 14.65 4.29
CA LEU A 102 -0.66 13.59 5.20
C LEU A 102 -1.75 12.52 5.39
N LEU A 103 -3.01 12.92 5.51
CA LEU A 103 -4.13 12.00 5.61
C LEU A 103 -4.25 11.14 4.35
N ARG A 104 -4.11 11.73 3.16
CA ARG A 104 -4.15 10.99 1.89
C ARG A 104 -3.05 9.94 1.79
N GLU A 105 -1.83 10.26 2.22
CA GLU A 105 -0.73 9.29 2.26
C GLU A 105 -1.00 8.13 3.22
N ARG A 106 -1.49 8.42 4.43
CA ARG A 106 -1.81 7.39 5.44
C ARG A 106 -2.93 6.46 5.00
N ILE A 107 -3.93 6.99 4.28
CA ILE A 107 -5.00 6.20 3.68
C ILE A 107 -4.40 5.24 2.65
N ALA A 108 -3.58 5.73 1.72
CA ALA A 108 -2.95 4.88 0.70
C ALA A 108 -2.10 3.76 1.30
N GLU A 109 -1.36 4.06 2.37
CA GLU A 109 -0.56 3.07 3.11
C GLU A 109 -1.45 2.01 3.78
N THR A 110 -2.46 2.44 4.53
CA THR A 110 -3.37 1.54 5.22
C THR A 110 -4.16 0.66 4.23
N GLU A 111 -4.60 1.23 3.11
CA GLU A 111 -5.28 0.49 2.04
C GLU A 111 -4.40 -0.63 1.47
N GLN A 112 -3.12 -0.34 1.20
CA GLN A 112 -2.20 -1.34 0.66
C GLN A 112 -1.84 -2.42 1.70
N MET A 113 -1.68 -2.04 2.97
CA MET A 113 -1.51 -3.00 4.06
C MET A 113 -2.73 -3.95 4.18
N ILE A 114 -3.95 -3.40 4.15
CA ILE A 114 -5.17 -4.21 4.24
C ILE A 114 -5.30 -5.15 3.06
N LYS A 115 -5.08 -4.66 1.82
CA LYS A 115 -5.12 -5.50 0.62
C LYS A 115 -4.08 -6.61 0.67
N GLY A 116 -2.84 -6.28 1.06
CA GLY A 116 -1.78 -7.27 1.21
C GLY A 116 -2.11 -8.35 2.24
N LEU A 117 -2.68 -7.99 3.38
CA LEU A 117 -3.12 -8.95 4.39
C LEU A 117 -4.26 -9.83 3.89
N GLN A 118 -5.23 -9.26 3.17
CA GLN A 118 -6.34 -10.02 2.58
C GLN A 118 -5.84 -11.02 1.53
N GLU A 119 -4.96 -10.59 0.63
CA GLU A 119 -4.37 -11.46 -0.40
C GLU A 119 -3.46 -12.53 0.22
N TYR A 120 -2.70 -12.22 1.27
CA TYR A 120 -1.92 -13.18 2.03
C TYR A 120 -2.80 -14.29 2.61
N ILE A 121 -3.88 -13.93 3.31
CA ILE A 121 -4.80 -14.90 3.91
C ILE A 121 -5.40 -15.81 2.83
N ASN A 122 -5.85 -15.22 1.72
CA ASN A 122 -6.48 -15.96 0.64
C ASN A 122 -5.50 -16.89 -0.07
N SER A 123 -4.28 -16.44 -0.35
CA SER A 123 -3.30 -17.22 -1.13
C SER A 123 -2.50 -18.21 -0.28
N GLN A 124 -2.13 -17.86 0.94
CA GLN A 124 -1.18 -18.62 1.77
C GLN A 124 -1.81 -19.40 2.92
N CYS A 125 -2.99 -18.98 3.40
CA CYS A 125 -3.61 -19.60 4.58
C CYS A 125 -4.83 -20.47 4.25
N ILE A 126 -5.64 -20.06 3.26
CA ILE A 126 -6.87 -20.79 2.89
C ILE A 126 -6.58 -21.81 1.77
N THR A 127 -5.65 -21.48 0.89
CA THR A 127 -5.31 -22.30 -0.29
C THR A 127 -4.04 -23.14 -0.08
N GLY A 128 -3.46 -23.11 1.13
CA GLY A 128 -2.29 -23.88 1.56
C GLY A 128 -2.66 -25.19 2.26
#